data_AF-A0A2P4X0V0-F1
#
_entry.id   AF-A0A2P4X0V0-F1
#
_cell.length_a   1.000
_cell.length_b   1.000
_cell.length_c   1.000
_cell.angle_alpha   90.00
_cell.angle_beta   90.00
_cell.angle_gamma   90.00
#
_symmetry.space_group_name_H-M   'P 1'
#
loop_
_entity.id
_entity.type
_entity.pdbx_description
1 polymer ?
#
loop_
_entity_poly.entity_id
_entity_poly.type
_entity_poly.pdbx_seq_one_letter_code
_entity_poly.pdbx_strand_id
1 'polypeptide(L)'
;MPMDSTTPYDKSPSPSSSRYQGLATSRATHRIRLCYRDEAYRQRTEERTKNLIADATSPTSSSTSVLLAKKALKYRKVYDRMTGVNVNDPNFDVFEFLGVDWCKSSSTKSSSHV
;
A
#
# COMPACT_ATOMS: atom_id res chain seq x y z
N MET A 1 49.66 -36.74 26.55
CA MET A 1 50.53 -35.57 26.34
C MET A 1 49.96 -34.76 25.17
N PRO A 2 50.07 -33.42 25.23
CA PRO A 2 49.10 -32.38 24.83
C PRO A 2 49.34 -31.88 23.38
N MET A 3 48.61 -30.99 22.70
CA MET A 3 48.06 -29.68 23.06
C MET A 3 46.91 -29.26 22.12
N ASP A 4 46.01 -28.50 22.74
CA ASP A 4 45.10 -27.48 22.22
C ASP A 4 45.60 -26.68 21.01
N SER A 5 44.70 -26.32 20.10
CA SER A 5 44.77 -25.07 19.30
C SER A 5 43.39 -24.77 18.72
N THR A 6 42.53 -24.27 19.59
CA THR A 6 41.39 -23.42 19.26
C THR A 6 41.81 -22.28 18.30
N THR A 7 41.26 -22.23 17.08
CA THR A 7 41.24 -20.99 16.29
C THR A 7 39.87 -20.31 16.48
N PRO A 8 39.83 -19.09 17.04
CA PRO A 8 38.59 -18.35 17.18
C PRO A 8 38.24 -17.73 15.83
N TYR A 9 37.16 -18.22 15.20
CA TYR A 9 36.54 -17.48 14.11
C TYR A 9 35.87 -16.24 14.70
N ASP A 10 36.52 -15.11 14.47
CA ASP A 10 36.08 -13.75 14.77
C ASP A 10 34.68 -13.50 14.20
N LYS A 11 33.71 -13.34 15.11
CA LYS A 11 32.34 -12.95 14.79
C LYS A 11 32.27 -11.43 14.80
N SER A 12 32.79 -10.81 13.73
CA SER A 12 32.55 -9.40 13.46
C SER A 12 31.07 -9.16 13.14
N PRO A 13 30.35 -8.29 13.86
CA PRO A 13 28.97 -7.97 13.58
C PRO A 13 28.88 -6.94 12.44
N SER A 14 28.46 -7.37 11.24
CA SER A 14 28.11 -6.44 10.16
C SER A 14 26.83 -5.66 10.51
N PRO A 15 26.83 -4.32 10.43
CA PRO A 15 25.68 -3.49 10.75
C PRO A 15 24.94 -3.08 9.46
N SER A 16 23.95 -3.87 9.04
CA SER A 16 22.93 -3.49 8.05
C SER A 16 22.09 -4.73 7.80
N SER A 17 20.79 -4.76 8.00
CA SER A 17 19.84 -3.74 7.63
C SER A 17 18.83 -3.62 8.75
N SER A 18 18.56 -2.39 9.15
CA SER A 18 17.43 -2.05 10.02
C SER A 18 16.23 -2.83 9.51
N ARG A 19 15.82 -3.82 10.31
CA ARG A 19 14.49 -4.39 10.22
C ARG A 19 13.58 -3.20 10.44
N TYR A 20 13.17 -2.56 9.35
CA TYR A 20 11.87 -1.95 9.28
C TYR A 20 10.89 -3.11 9.48
N GLN A 21 10.74 -3.51 10.74
CA GLN A 21 9.46 -3.91 11.28
C GLN A 21 8.60 -2.67 11.09
N GLY A 22 8.14 -2.50 9.84
CA GLY A 22 7.00 -1.68 9.53
C GLY A 22 5.95 -2.21 10.47
N LEU A 23 5.67 -1.37 11.46
CA LEU A 23 4.73 -1.57 12.54
C LEU A 23 3.51 -2.22 11.90
N ALA A 24 3.41 -3.55 12.02
CA ALA A 24 2.26 -4.30 11.61
C ALA A 24 1.18 -3.98 12.65
N THR A 25 0.71 -2.74 12.62
CA THR A 25 -0.51 -2.35 13.27
C THR A 25 -1.55 -3.27 12.69
N SER A 26 -2.24 -3.94 13.60
CA SER A 26 -3.37 -4.84 13.39
C SER A 26 -4.48 -4.17 12.55
N ARG A 27 -4.23 -3.95 11.26
CA ARG A 27 -5.15 -3.38 10.25
C ARG A 27 -5.51 -4.47 9.23
N ALA A 28 -5.74 -5.69 9.69
CA ALA A 28 -6.32 -6.76 8.89
C ALA A 28 -7.83 -6.51 8.67
N THR A 29 -8.22 -5.30 8.27
CA THR A 29 -9.60 -4.93 7.96
C THR A 29 -9.68 -4.70 6.45
N HIS A 30 -9.89 -5.79 5.70
CA HIS A 30 -10.21 -5.82 4.27
C HIS A 30 -9.18 -5.17 3.33
N ARG A 31 -7.97 -5.75 3.26
CA ARG A 31 -6.98 -5.37 2.25
C ARG A 31 -7.24 -6.07 0.91
N ILE A 32 -7.34 -5.30 -0.17
CA ILE A 32 -7.52 -5.78 -1.54
C ILE A 32 -6.19 -5.60 -2.30
N ARG A 33 -5.75 -6.63 -3.03
CA ARG A 33 -4.57 -6.54 -3.88
C ARG A 33 -4.96 -6.26 -5.34
N LEU A 34 -4.41 -5.20 -5.93
CA LEU A 34 -4.57 -4.87 -7.34
C LEU A 34 -3.26 -5.07 -8.08
N CYS A 35 -3.24 -6.01 -9.04
CA CYS A 35 -2.07 -6.20 -9.86
C CYS A 35 -2.12 -5.40 -11.16
N TYR A 36 -1.00 -4.79 -11.55
CA TYR A 36 -0.91 -3.92 -12.71
C TYR A 36 0.33 -4.23 -13.56
N ARG A 37 0.25 -3.97 -14.87
CA ARG A 37 1.37 -4.13 -15.83
C ARG A 37 2.03 -2.79 -16.15
N ASP A 38 1.20 -1.77 -16.31
CA ASP A 38 1.59 -0.44 -16.77
C ASP A 38 1.63 0.55 -15.60
N GLU A 39 2.79 1.17 -15.38
CA GLU A 39 2.94 2.22 -14.35
C GLU A 39 2.08 3.46 -14.67
N ALA A 40 1.89 3.78 -15.95
CA ALA A 40 1.04 4.91 -16.34
C ALA A 40 -0.42 4.63 -15.98
N TYR A 41 -0.88 3.37 -16.08
CA TYR A 41 -2.20 2.97 -15.59
C TYR A 41 -2.32 3.14 -14.06
N ARG A 42 -1.29 2.73 -13.31
CA ARG A 42 -1.26 2.92 -11.85
C ARG A 42 -1.38 4.41 -11.49
N GLN A 43 -0.58 5.26 -12.11
CA GLN A 43 -0.58 6.71 -11.88
C GLN A 43 -1.93 7.36 -12.21
N ARG A 44 -2.51 7.07 -13.38
CA ARG A 44 -3.84 7.59 -13.74
C ARG A 44 -4.93 7.16 -12.76
N THR A 45 -4.84 5.93 -12.26
CA THR A 45 -5.79 5.42 -11.27
C THR A 45 -5.65 6.15 -9.95
N GLU A 46 -4.42 6.47 -9.54
CA GLU A 46 -4.14 7.28 -8.34
C GLU A 46 -4.78 8.66 -8.41
N GLU A 47 -4.46 9.40 -9.48
CA GLU A 47 -5.00 10.74 -9.71
C GLU A 47 -6.53 10.74 -9.76
N ARG A 48 -7.11 9.80 -10.51
CA ARG A 48 -8.57 9.67 -10.60
C ARG A 48 -9.22 9.36 -9.26
N THR A 49 -8.57 8.55 -8.43
CA THR A 49 -9.09 8.21 -7.10
C THR A 49 -9.00 9.41 -6.15
N LYS A 50 -7.90 10.17 -6.18
CA LYS A 50 -7.75 11.45 -5.45
C LYS A 50 -8.90 12.40 -5.78
N ASN A 51 -9.14 12.64 -7.07
CA ASN A 51 -10.22 13.52 -7.53
C ASN A 51 -11.61 13.02 -7.09
N LEU A 52 -11.87 11.71 -7.22
CA LEU A 52 -13.15 11.13 -6.82
C LEU A 52 -13.42 11.26 -5.31
N ILE A 53 -12.38 11.14 -4.48
CA ILE A 53 -12.46 11.34 -3.04
C ILE A 53 -12.69 12.81 -2.71
N ALA A 54 -12.00 13.73 -3.38
CA ALA A 54 -12.21 15.17 -3.21
C ALA A 54 -13.67 15.54 -3.55
N ASP A 55 -14.19 15.04 -4.68
CA ASP A 55 -15.58 15.21 -5.08
C ASP A 55 -16.56 14.58 -4.08
N ALA A 56 -16.23 13.40 -3.55
CA ALA A 56 -17.04 12.73 -2.53
C ALA A 56 -17.05 13.48 -1.19
N THR A 57 -16.05 14.31 -0.92
CA THR A 57 -16.00 15.16 0.27
C THR A 57 -16.72 16.49 0.02
N SER A 58 -16.83 16.91 -1.24
CA SER A 58 -17.61 18.09 -1.61
C SER A 58 -19.12 17.88 -1.38
N PRO A 59 -19.82 18.82 -0.73
CA PRO A 59 -21.27 18.76 -0.54
C PRO A 59 -22.04 18.95 -1.86
N THR A 60 -21.45 19.60 -2.86
CA THR A 60 -22.14 20.00 -4.11
C THR A 60 -22.09 18.94 -5.21
N SER A 61 -21.10 18.03 -5.19
CA SER A 61 -20.95 17.01 -6.23
C SER A 61 -21.92 15.83 -6.01
N SER A 62 -22.66 15.45 -7.05
CA SER A 62 -23.77 14.48 -6.96
C SER A 62 -23.83 13.44 -8.08
N SER A 63 -22.77 13.31 -8.88
CA SER A 63 -22.72 12.27 -9.92
C SER A 63 -22.82 10.86 -9.30
N THR A 64 -23.27 9.88 -10.08
CA THR A 64 -23.47 8.51 -9.59
C THR A 64 -22.20 7.92 -8.96
N SER A 65 -21.04 8.13 -9.58
CA SER A 65 -19.75 7.69 -9.05
C SER A 65 -19.41 8.36 -7.71
N VAL A 66 -19.69 9.66 -7.59
CA VAL A 66 -19.48 10.43 -6.36
C VAL A 66 -20.41 9.95 -5.24
N LEU A 67 -21.67 9.67 -5.55
CA LEU A 67 -22.62 9.12 -4.58
C LEU A 67 -22.21 7.73 -4.08
N LEU A 68 -21.70 6.88 -4.98
CA LEU A 68 -21.16 5.57 -4.61
C LEU A 68 -19.91 5.71 -3.73
N ALA A 69 -19.00 6.63 -4.07
CA ALA A 69 -17.82 6.92 -3.27
C ALA A 69 -18.21 7.44 -1.87
N LYS A 70 -19.15 8.39 -1.78
CA LYS A 70 -19.73 8.89 -0.52
C LYS A 70 -20.26 7.74 0.34
N LYS A 71 -21.07 6.86 -0.24
CA LYS A 71 -21.59 5.67 0.46
C LYS A 71 -20.45 4.76 0.92
N ALA A 72 -19.50 4.44 0.06
CA ALA A 72 -18.38 3.56 0.39
C ALA A 72 -17.53 4.12 1.55
N LEU A 73 -17.20 5.42 1.52
CA LEU A 73 -16.45 6.09 2.58
C LEU A 73 -17.24 6.11 3.91
N LYS A 74 -18.56 6.31 3.85
CA LYS A 74 -19.46 6.25 5.03
C LYS A 74 -19.47 4.86 5.67
N TYR A 75 -19.72 3.80 4.88
CA TYR A 75 -19.83 2.45 5.43
C TYR A 75 -18.49 1.87 5.88
N ARG A 76 -17.37 2.31 5.28
CA ARG A 76 -16.03 1.93 5.73
C ARG A 76 -15.55 2.72 6.96
N LYS A 77 -16.38 3.62 7.52
CA LYS A 77 -16.03 4.54 8.63
C LYS A 77 -14.72 5.28 8.34
N VAL A 78 -14.57 5.71 7.09
CA VAL A 78 -13.36 6.40 6.62
C VAL A 78 -13.45 7.88 6.92
N TYR A 79 -14.65 8.48 6.91
CA TYR A 79 -14.86 9.89 7.23
C TYR A 79 -14.28 10.29 8.60
N ASP A 80 -14.43 9.46 9.63
CA ASP A 80 -13.87 9.71 10.97
C ASP A 80 -12.33 9.74 10.97
N ARG A 81 -11.70 9.02 10.03
CA ARG A 81 -10.26 9.06 9.80
C ARG A 81 -9.85 10.17 8.83
N MET A 82 -10.80 10.70 8.07
CA MET A 82 -10.59 11.71 7.03
C MET A 82 -10.60 13.13 7.60
N THR A 83 -11.27 13.34 8.74
CA THR A 83 -11.20 14.58 9.52
C THR A 83 -9.77 14.82 9.98
N GLY A 84 -9.00 15.58 9.19
CA GLY A 84 -7.58 15.88 9.43
C GLY A 84 -6.60 15.31 8.40
N VAL A 85 -7.06 14.55 7.40
CA VAL A 85 -6.21 13.99 6.35
C VAL A 85 -6.31 14.84 5.08
N ASN A 86 -5.19 15.41 4.65
CA ASN A 86 -5.11 16.11 3.37
C ASN A 86 -4.89 15.11 2.22
N VAL A 87 -5.96 14.79 1.50
CA VAL A 87 -5.92 13.87 0.34
C VAL A 87 -5.04 14.38 -0.80
N ASN A 88 -4.81 15.69 -0.86
CA ASN A 88 -4.00 16.35 -1.88
C ASN A 88 -2.52 16.42 -1.51
N ASP A 89 -2.11 15.88 -0.36
CA ASP A 89 -0.69 15.79 0.00
C ASP A 89 0.03 14.83 -0.96
N PRO A 90 1.14 15.24 -1.61
CA PRO A 90 1.96 14.37 -2.44
C PRO A 90 2.43 13.09 -1.74
N ASN A 91 2.59 13.12 -0.41
CA ASN A 91 3.02 11.97 0.39
C ASN A 91 1.86 11.08 0.87
N PHE A 92 0.61 11.45 0.57
CA PHE A 92 -0.56 10.67 0.97
C PHE A 92 -0.83 9.52 -0.01
N ASP A 93 -0.66 8.28 0.47
CA ASP A 93 -1.06 7.08 -0.25
C ASP A 93 -2.56 6.80 -0.05
N VAL A 94 -3.36 7.25 -1.01
CA VAL A 94 -4.81 7.02 -1.07
C VAL A 94 -5.15 5.53 -1.05
N PHE A 95 -4.33 4.69 -1.69
CA PHE A 95 -4.63 3.27 -1.79
C PHE A 95 -4.38 2.58 -0.47
N GLU A 96 -3.26 2.86 0.19
CA GLU A 96 -3.00 2.34 1.52
C GLU A 96 -4.10 2.76 2.52
N PHE A 97 -4.57 4.00 2.41
CA PHE A 97 -5.66 4.52 3.22
C PHE A 97 -6.98 3.75 2.99
N LEU A 98 -7.28 3.44 1.73
CA LEU A 98 -8.45 2.63 1.32
C LEU A 98 -8.27 1.12 1.56
N GLY A 99 -7.10 0.67 1.99
CA GLY A 99 -6.77 -0.74 2.17
C GLY A 99 -6.52 -1.46 0.84
N VAL A 100 -5.87 -0.80 -0.11
CA VAL A 100 -5.52 -1.36 -1.41
C VAL A 100 -4.01 -1.46 -1.53
N ASP A 101 -3.52 -2.66 -1.80
CA ASP A 101 -2.10 -2.94 -2.03
C ASP A 101 -1.86 -3.15 -3.53
N TRP A 102 -0.85 -2.50 -4.10
CA TRP A 102 -0.48 -2.68 -5.50
C TRP A 102 0.54 -3.81 -5.67
N CYS A 103 0.37 -4.63 -6.71
CA CYS A 103 1.35 -5.62 -7.14
C CYS A 103 1.72 -5.42 -8.61
N LYS A 104 3.00 -5.32 -8.94
CA LYS A 104 3.42 -5.39 -10.34
C LYS A 104 3.22 -6.83 -10.82
N SER A 105 2.37 -7.05 -11.82
CA SER A 105 2.24 -8.38 -12.40
C SER A 105 3.50 -8.67 -13.21
N SER A 106 4.34 -9.60 -12.74
CA SER A 106 5.35 -10.20 -13.60
C SER A 106 4.62 -10.84 -14.78
N SER A 107 5.01 -10.52 -16.01
CA SER A 107 4.56 -11.29 -17.16
C SER A 107 4.88 -12.75 -16.86
N THR A 108 3.86 -13.57 -16.64
CA THR A 108 4.02 -15.01 -16.61
C THR A 108 4.57 -15.35 -17.98
N LYS A 109 5.87 -15.66 -18.08
CA LYS A 109 6.35 -16.51 -19.18
C LYS A 109 5.43 -17.72 -19.10
N SER A 110 4.59 -17.90 -20.11
CA SER A 110 3.85 -19.14 -20.28
C SER A 110 4.89 -20.24 -20.20
N SER A 111 4.83 -21.04 -19.14
CA SER A 111 5.62 -22.25 -19.04
C SER A 111 5.14 -23.16 -20.17
N SER A 112 5.82 -23.08 -21.32
CA SER A 112 5.66 -24.02 -22.41
C SER A 112 6.19 -25.37 -21.93
N HIS A 113 5.27 -26.18 -21.43
CA HIS A 113 5.35 -27.62 -21.33
C HIS A 113 4.06 -28.05 -22.05
N VAL A 114 4.09 -28.67 -23.23
CA VAL A 114 4.84 -29.82 -23.73
C VAL A 114 5.13 -29.60 -25.22
#